data_AF-A0A1G8PRA3-F1
#
_entry.id   AF-A0A1G8PRA3-F1
#
_cell.length_a   1.000
_cell.length_b   1.000
_cell.length_c   1.000
_cell.angle_alpha   90.00
_cell.angle_beta   90.00
_cell.angle_gamma   90.00
#
_symmetry.space_group_name_H-M   'P 1'
#
loop_
_entity.id
_entity.type
_entity.pdbx_description
1 polymer ?
#
loop_
_entity_poly.entity_id
_entity_poly.type
_entity_poly.pdbx_seq_one_letter_code
_entity_poly.pdbx_strand_id
1 'polypeptide(L)'
;MSYKEGQALFIKLPFADGGESHYPRPFLIVEARKKSVELLNISSLKGKELKVMRSTKNRIIKDYNPPFFKPSFVKLDALYIVEKNKKLKTTHMANGTSLSEDELQVIKNRLDEYRKDNEFQFAEQRINTQTFYKYN
;
A
#
# COMPACT_ATOMS: atom_id res chain seq x y z
N MET A 1 18.55 -4.53 3.65
CA MET A 1 17.11 -4.19 3.76
C MET A 1 16.26 -5.41 3.49
N SER A 2 15.59 -5.87 4.54
CA SER A 2 14.50 -6.83 4.50
C SER A 2 13.17 -6.06 4.42
N TYR A 3 12.15 -6.69 3.83
CA TYR A 3 10.79 -6.17 3.84
C TYR A 3 10.15 -6.45 5.20
N LYS A 4 9.52 -5.44 5.78
CA LYS A 4 8.79 -5.49 7.05
C LYS A 4 7.42 -4.85 6.87
N GLU A 5 6.47 -5.29 7.67
CA GLU A 5 5.16 -4.67 7.74
C GLU A 5 5.27 -3.22 8.22
N GLY A 6 4.32 -2.39 7.79
CA GLY A 6 4.32 -0.96 8.07
C GLY A 6 5.23 -0.13 7.15
N GLN A 7 6.18 -0.74 6.44
CA GLN A 7 7.02 -0.03 5.45
C GLN A 7 6.21 0.34 4.21
N ALA A 8 6.63 1.40 3.51
CA ALA A 8 6.03 1.76 2.22
C ALA A 8 6.99 1.57 1.04
N LEU A 9 6.39 1.26 -0.12
CA LEU A 9 7.05 1.08 -1.41
C LEU A 9 6.48 2.08 -2.43
N PHE A 10 7.31 2.65 -3.28
CA PHE A 10 6.89 3.51 -4.39
C PHE A 10 7.03 2.78 -5.73
N ILE A 11 5.94 2.20 -6.21
CA ILE A 11 5.95 1.25 -7.34
C ILE A 11 4.81 1.52 -8.33
N LYS A 12 5.02 1.15 -9.61
CA LYS A 12 4.00 1.22 -10.67
C LYS A 12 3.40 -0.17 -10.88
N LEU A 13 2.28 -0.47 -10.23
CA LEU A 13 1.47 -1.68 -10.46
C LEU A 13 0.26 -1.34 -11.35
N PRO A 14 -0.24 -2.25 -12.21
CA PRO A 14 -1.59 -2.11 -12.76
C PRO A 14 -2.62 -2.11 -11.62
N PHE A 15 -3.79 -1.53 -11.86
CA PHE A 15 -4.88 -1.56 -10.89
C PHE A 15 -5.46 -2.97 -10.76
N ALA A 16 -6.06 -3.25 -9.61
CA ALA A 16 -6.63 -4.57 -9.33
C ALA A 16 -7.87 -4.90 -10.19
N ASP A 17 -8.52 -3.88 -10.76
CA ASP A 17 -9.59 -4.02 -11.74
C ASP A 17 -9.09 -4.26 -13.17
N GLY A 18 -7.78 -4.44 -13.37
CA GLY A 18 -7.15 -4.65 -14.67
C GLY A 18 -6.82 -3.35 -15.41
N GLY A 19 -7.17 -2.17 -14.85
CA GLY A 19 -6.81 -0.89 -15.44
C GLY A 19 -5.30 -0.62 -15.41
N GLU A 20 -4.80 0.17 -16.36
CA GLU A 20 -3.40 0.58 -16.35
C GLU A 20 -3.18 1.70 -15.31
N SER A 21 -2.13 1.60 -14.48
CA SER A 21 -1.68 2.75 -13.70
C SER A 21 -0.70 3.57 -14.53
N HIS A 22 -0.99 4.86 -14.75
CA HIS A 22 -0.09 5.74 -15.52
C HIS A 22 1.18 6.15 -14.78
N TYR A 23 1.21 6.05 -13.45
CA TYR A 23 2.34 6.51 -12.62
C TYR A 23 2.58 5.62 -11.39
N PRO A 24 3.79 5.67 -10.78
CA PRO A 24 4.07 4.96 -9.54
C PRO A 24 3.29 5.55 -8.36
N ARG A 25 2.90 4.71 -7.42
CA ARG A 25 2.12 5.11 -6.24
C ARG A 25 2.78 4.57 -4.97
N PRO A 26 2.54 5.22 -3.82
CA PRO A 26 2.88 4.64 -2.53
C PRO A 26 1.99 3.43 -2.23
N PHE A 27 2.60 2.37 -1.72
CA PHE A 27 1.94 1.15 -1.27
C PHE A 27 2.44 0.80 0.12
N LEU A 28 1.55 0.38 1.01
CA LEU A 28 1.89 -0.05 2.36
C LEU A 28 2.04 -1.57 2.41
N ILE A 29 3.14 -2.07 2.97
CA ILE A 29 3.31 -3.49 3.27
C ILE A 29 2.47 -3.84 4.50
N VAL A 30 1.45 -4.67 4.30
CA VAL A 30 0.59 -5.16 5.40
C VAL A 30 0.92 -6.59 5.84
N GLU A 31 1.63 -7.33 5.00
CA GLU A 31 2.11 -8.68 5.30
C GLU A 31 3.41 -8.96 4.54
N ALA A 32 4.41 -9.55 5.21
CA ALA A 32 5.72 -9.83 4.62
C ALA A 32 6.06 -11.33 4.64
N ARG A 33 5.65 -12.05 3.59
CA ARG A 33 5.89 -13.50 3.43
C ARG A 33 7.30 -13.85 2.94
N LYS A 34 7.68 -15.13 2.95
CA LYS A 34 9.04 -15.56 2.53
C LYS A 34 9.43 -15.10 1.11
N LYS A 35 8.52 -15.23 0.14
CA LYS A 35 8.78 -14.94 -1.29
C LYS A 35 8.02 -13.72 -1.83
N SER A 36 7.09 -13.17 -1.09
CA SER A 36 6.21 -12.09 -1.53
C SER A 36 5.91 -11.11 -0.40
N VAL A 37 5.33 -9.97 -0.76
CA VAL A 37 4.74 -8.99 0.16
C VAL A 37 3.30 -8.73 -0.28
N GLU A 38 2.42 -8.49 0.68
CA GLU A 38 1.06 -8.02 0.41
C GLU A 38 0.99 -6.53 0.67
N LEU A 39 0.36 -5.82 -0.27
CA LEU A 39 0.37 -4.37 -0.32
C LEU A 39 -1.05 -3.80 -0.41
N LEU A 40 -1.26 -2.66 0.24
CA LEU A 40 -2.42 -1.80 0.04
C LEU A 40 -2.03 -0.49 -0.64
N ASN A 41 -2.89 0.01 -1.52
CA ASN A 41 -2.66 1.26 -2.26
C ASN A 41 -2.91 2.47 -1.35
N ILE A 42 -1.99 3.44 -1.38
CA ILE A 42 -2.04 4.65 -0.56
C ILE A 42 -2.23 5.87 -1.45
N SER A 43 -3.07 6.80 -0.98
CA SER A 43 -3.28 8.08 -1.66
C SER A 43 -3.20 9.24 -0.69
N SER A 44 -2.78 10.40 -1.19
CA SER A 44 -2.81 11.64 -0.42
C SER A 44 -4.24 12.11 -0.17
N LEU A 45 -4.47 12.59 1.05
CA LEU A 45 -5.78 13.05 1.51
C LEU A 45 -6.21 14.37 0.86
N LYS A 46 -5.27 15.25 0.51
CA LYS A 46 -5.52 16.59 -0.02
C LYS A 46 -6.56 16.58 -1.16
N GLY A 47 -7.65 17.33 -0.96
CA GLY A 47 -8.75 17.51 -1.91
C GLY A 47 -9.68 16.31 -2.06
N LYS A 48 -9.56 15.29 -1.19
CA LYS A 48 -10.35 14.05 -1.20
C LYS A 48 -11.00 13.76 0.15
N GLU A 49 -10.98 14.72 1.07
CA GLU A 49 -11.40 14.59 2.46
C GLU A 49 -12.85 14.09 2.55
N LEU A 50 -13.78 14.75 1.85
CA LEU A 50 -15.19 14.36 1.81
C LEU A 50 -15.40 12.95 1.22
N LYS A 51 -14.66 12.61 0.16
CA LYS A 51 -14.75 11.29 -0.48
C LYS A 51 -14.28 10.19 0.46
N VAL A 52 -13.20 10.44 1.21
CA VAL A 52 -12.65 9.48 2.16
C VAL A 52 -13.60 9.31 3.34
N MET A 53 -14.11 10.39 3.92
CA MET A 53 -15.03 10.33 5.07
C MET A 53 -16.34 9.58 4.77
N ARG A 54 -16.83 9.62 3.52
CA ARG A 54 -18.08 8.96 3.12
C ARG A 54 -17.89 7.50 2.66
N SER A 55 -16.69 6.94 2.79
CA SER A 55 -16.35 5.66 2.18
C SER A 55 -15.91 4.62 3.21
N THR A 56 -16.52 3.45 3.15
CA THR A 56 -16.13 2.30 3.99
C THR A 56 -14.83 1.63 3.53
N LYS A 57 -14.45 1.85 2.26
CA LYS A 57 -13.26 1.26 1.63
C LYS A 57 -11.99 2.10 1.75
N ASN A 58 -12.09 3.30 2.31
CA ASN A 58 -10.95 4.18 2.54
C ASN A 58 -10.78 4.40 4.04
N ARG A 59 -9.53 4.46 4.51
CA ARG A 59 -9.21 4.76 5.91
C ARG A 59 -8.11 5.81 5.97
N ILE A 60 -8.37 6.91 6.67
CA ILE A 60 -7.34 7.93 6.97
C ILE A 60 -6.26 7.31 7.86
N ILE A 61 -5.00 7.54 7.52
CA ILE A 61 -3.84 7.16 8.32
C ILE A 61 -3.53 8.35 9.23
N LYS A 62 -3.66 8.18 10.55
CA LYS A 62 -3.45 9.28 11.50
C LYS A 62 -1.96 9.53 11.70
N ASP A 63 -1.22 8.49 12.05
CA ASP A 63 0.23 8.54 12.21
C ASP A 63 0.93 8.16 10.90
N TYR A 64 0.89 9.07 9.92
CA TYR A 64 1.26 8.77 8.54
C TYR A 64 2.75 8.98 8.21
N ASN A 65 3.49 9.76 8.99
CA ASN A 65 4.87 10.16 8.70
C ASN A 65 5.82 9.77 9.84
N PRO A 66 6.76 8.85 9.62
CA PRO A 66 6.98 8.05 8.41
C PRO A 66 5.90 6.97 8.21
N PRO A 67 5.77 6.37 7.00
CA PRO A 67 6.62 6.51 5.81
C PRO A 67 6.08 7.48 4.74
N PHE A 68 4.92 8.10 4.96
CA PHE A 68 4.29 9.00 4.01
C PHE A 68 4.58 10.46 4.41
N PHE A 69 5.14 11.26 3.51
CA PHE A 69 5.51 12.65 3.85
C PHE A 69 4.34 13.65 3.83
N LYS A 70 3.11 13.17 3.60
CA LYS A 70 1.89 13.98 3.50
C LYS A 70 0.71 13.21 4.08
N PRO A 71 -0.31 13.90 4.64
CA PRO A 71 -1.53 13.25 5.11
C PRO A 71 -2.11 12.34 4.03
N SER A 72 -2.37 11.08 4.41
CA SER A 72 -2.68 10.01 3.47
C SER A 72 -3.80 9.12 3.99
N PHE A 73 -4.39 8.34 3.09
CA PHE A 73 -5.37 7.31 3.41
C PHE A 73 -5.02 6.02 2.66
N VAL A 74 -5.34 4.89 3.27
CA VAL A 74 -5.23 3.56 2.69
C VAL A 74 -6.55 3.15 2.03
N LYS A 75 -6.44 2.50 0.88
CA LYS A 75 -7.56 1.85 0.21
C LYS A 75 -7.61 0.38 0.60
N LEU A 76 -8.77 -0.05 1.09
CA LEU A 76 -9.01 -1.39 1.62
C LEU A 76 -9.66 -2.31 0.58
N ASP A 77 -10.15 -1.77 -0.54
CA ASP A 77 -10.89 -2.51 -1.56
C ASP A 77 -10.01 -3.35 -2.50
N ALA A 78 -8.69 -3.19 -2.44
CA ALA A 78 -7.75 -3.88 -3.33
C ALA A 78 -6.45 -4.29 -2.60
N LEU A 79 -6.13 -5.58 -2.66
CA LEU A 79 -4.87 -6.15 -2.18
C LEU A 79 -3.98 -6.55 -3.35
N TYR A 80 -2.70 -6.22 -3.25
CA TYR A 80 -1.70 -6.56 -4.24
C TYR A 80 -0.70 -7.53 -3.65
N ILE A 81 -0.48 -8.68 -4.30
CA ILE A 81 0.55 -9.63 -3.90
C ILE A 81 1.71 -9.51 -4.87
N VAL A 82 2.89 -9.22 -4.33
CA VAL A 82 4.05 -8.83 -5.12
C VAL A 82 5.26 -9.70 -4.76
N GLU A 83 5.87 -10.35 -5.74
CA GLU A 83 7.06 -11.18 -5.53
C GLU A 83 8.30 -10.34 -5.16
N LYS A 84 9.04 -10.81 -4.16
CA LYS A 84 10.29 -10.18 -3.71
C LYS A 84 11.38 -10.40 -4.76
N ASN A 85 11.95 -9.31 -5.26
CA ASN A 85 13.11 -9.36 -6.16
C ASN A 85 14.08 -8.20 -5.89
N LYS A 86 15.23 -8.20 -6.58
CA LYS A 86 16.29 -7.18 -6.40
C LYS A 86 15.80 -5.77 -6.75
N LYS A 87 14.91 -5.62 -7.72
CA LYS A 87 14.40 -4.33 -8.18
C LYS A 87 13.39 -3.73 -7.18
N LEU A 88 12.53 -4.55 -6.59
CA LEU A 88 11.60 -4.12 -5.54
C LEU A 88 12.33 -3.54 -4.31
N LYS A 89 13.57 -3.97 -4.06
CA LYS A 89 14.34 -3.48 -2.91
C LYS A 89 14.66 -1.99 -3.03
N THR A 90 14.74 -1.44 -4.24
CA THR A 90 15.10 -0.04 -4.49
C THR A 90 13.93 0.93 -4.37
N THR A 91 12.73 0.44 -4.01
CA THR A 91 11.51 1.26 -3.99
C THR A 91 11.01 1.61 -2.60
N HIS A 92 11.76 1.25 -1.56
CA HIS A 92 11.45 1.64 -0.19
C HIS A 92 11.37 3.15 -0.09
N MET A 93 10.28 3.65 0.48
CA MET A 93 10.12 5.05 0.86
C MET A 93 10.73 5.29 2.23
N ALA A 94 11.07 6.55 2.53
CA ALA A 94 11.52 6.98 3.86
C ALA A 94 12.65 6.10 4.44
N ASN A 95 13.61 5.68 3.61
CA ASN A 95 14.69 4.76 4.01
C ASN A 95 14.18 3.49 4.73
N GLY A 96 12.98 3.03 4.38
CA GLY A 96 12.31 1.86 4.93
C GLY A 96 11.93 1.98 6.40
N THR A 97 11.75 3.18 6.92
CA THR A 97 11.04 3.37 8.19
C THR A 97 9.57 2.94 8.01
N SER A 98 8.97 2.39 9.06
CA SER A 98 7.59 1.89 9.07
C SER A 98 6.64 2.89 9.70
N LEU A 99 5.34 2.70 9.47
CA LEU A 99 4.29 3.17 10.38
C LEU A 99 4.55 2.65 11.80
N SER A 100 3.96 3.32 12.79
CA SER A 100 3.84 2.78 14.14
C SER A 100 3.05 1.48 14.15
N GLU A 101 3.37 0.60 15.10
CA GLU A 101 2.70 -0.68 15.28
C GLU A 101 1.19 -0.48 15.51
N ASP A 102 0.82 0.52 16.32
CA ASP A 102 -0.58 0.85 16.60
C ASP A 102 -1.33 1.22 15.32
N GLU A 103 -0.82 2.16 14.51
CA GLU A 103 -1.52 2.55 13.28
C GLU A 103 -1.61 1.38 12.29
N LEU A 104 -0.54 0.58 12.16
CA LEU A 104 -0.54 -0.62 11.34
C LEU A 104 -1.60 -1.62 11.80
N GLN A 105 -1.68 -1.91 13.10
CA GLN A 105 -2.64 -2.86 13.65
C GLN A 105 -4.07 -2.39 13.40
N VAL A 106 -4.37 -1.10 13.55
CA VAL A 106 -5.71 -0.59 13.26
C VAL A 106 -6.02 -0.68 11.75
N ILE A 107 -5.04 -0.49 10.86
CA ILE A 107 -5.22 -0.73 9.42
C ILE A 107 -5.53 -2.20 9.13
N LYS A 108 -4.78 -3.15 9.73
CA LYS A 108 -4.98 -4.60 9.54
C LYS A 108 -6.36 -5.04 10.05
N ASN A 109 -6.76 -4.60 11.24
CA ASN A 109 -8.09 -4.88 11.78
C ASN A 109 -9.19 -4.37 10.85
N ARG A 110 -9.04 -3.14 10.33
CA ARG A 110 -10.03 -2.56 9.42
C ARG A 110 -10.09 -3.28 8.07
N LEU A 111 -8.95 -3.77 7.57
CA LEU A 111 -8.88 -4.62 6.39
C LEU A 111 -9.64 -5.94 6.61
N ASP A 112 -9.43 -6.59 7.75
CA ASP A 112 -10.09 -7.85 8.08
C ASP A 112 -11.61 -7.69 8.25
N GLU A 113 -12.06 -6.60 8.89
CA GLU A 113 -13.47 -6.22 8.94
C GLU A 113 -14.05 -6.04 7.53
N TYR A 114 -13.38 -5.24 6.69
CA TYR A 114 -13.85 -4.96 5.33
C TYR A 114 -14.00 -6.25 4.49
N ARG A 115 -13.06 -7.19 4.63
CA ARG A 115 -13.07 -8.50 3.95
C ARG A 115 -14.21 -9.42 4.35
N LYS A 116 -14.68 -9.34 5.60
CA LYS A 116 -15.80 -10.17 6.08
C LYS A 116 -17.12 -9.72 5.47
N ASP A 117 -17.28 -8.42 5.27
CA ASP A 117 -18.56 -7.81 4.92
C ASP A 117 -18.71 -7.50 3.42
N ASN A 118 -17.67 -7.68 2.60
CA ASN A 118 -17.66 -7.23 1.19
C ASN A 118 -16.95 -8.21 0.25
N GLU A 119 -17.38 -8.25 -1.02
CA GLU A 119 -16.59 -8.84 -2.10
C GLU A 119 -15.26 -8.06 -2.26
N PHE A 120 -14.16 -8.81 -2.37
CA PHE A 120 -12.81 -8.27 -2.26
C PHE A 120 -12.03 -8.44 -3.57
N GLN A 121 -11.42 -7.36 -4.08
CA GLN A 121 -10.61 -7.44 -5.30
C GLN A 121 -9.17 -7.84 -4.99
N PHE A 122 -8.70 -8.90 -5.64
CA PHE A 122 -7.34 -9.41 -5.51
C PHE A 122 -6.56 -9.21 -6.82
N ALA A 123 -5.34 -8.70 -6.70
CA ALA A 123 -4.41 -8.61 -7.83
C ALA A 123 -3.07 -9.27 -7.48
N GLU A 124 -2.83 -10.46 -8.02
CA GLU A 124 -1.52 -11.08 -7.99
C GLU A 124 -0.64 -10.52 -9.11
N GLN A 125 0.53 -10.00 -8.77
CA GLN A 125 1.41 -9.32 -9.72
C GLN A 125 2.82 -9.88 -9.64
N ARG A 126 3.26 -10.52 -10.73
CA ARG A 126 4.66 -10.87 -10.96
C ARG A 126 5.37 -9.67 -11.58
N ILE A 127 6.30 -9.05 -10.84
CA ILE A 127 7.02 -7.86 -11.32
C ILE A 127 8.12 -8.23 -12.33
N ASN A 128 7.75 -8.86 -13.44
CA ASN A 128 8.74 -9.23 -14.45
C ASN A 128 9.09 -8.06 -15.40
N THR A 129 8.27 -7.01 -15.48
CA THR A 129 8.42 -5.97 -16.52
C THR A 129 8.22 -4.51 -16.08
N GLN A 130 8.04 -4.19 -14.80
CA GLN A 130 7.67 -2.82 -14.41
C GLN A 130 8.89 -1.88 -14.24
N THR A 131 8.71 -0.61 -14.63
CA THR A 131 9.68 0.47 -14.46
C THR A 131 9.77 0.87 -12.99
N PHE A 132 10.95 0.72 -12.39
CA PHE A 132 11.21 1.08 -11.01
C PHE A 132 11.71 2.52 -10.95
N TYR A 133 11.09 3.33 -10.10
CA TYR A 133 11.52 4.70 -9.86
C TYR A 133 12.19 4.75 -8.49
N LYS A 134 13.39 5.36 -8.44
CA LYS A 134 14.11 5.56 -7.19
C LYS A 134 13.39 6.68 -6.43
N TYR A 135 12.92 6.38 -5.22
CA TYR A 135 12.42 7.42 -4.33
C TYR A 135 13.66 8.05 -3.68
N ASN A 136 14.01 9.28 -4.10
CA ASN A 136 15.10 10.06 -3.52
C ASN A 136 14.61 10.86 -2.32
#